data_AF-E2B306-F1
#
_entry.id   AF-E2B306-F1
#
_cell.length_a   1.000
_cell.length_b   1.000
_cell.length_c   1.000
_cell.angle_alpha   90.00
_cell.angle_beta   90.00
_cell.angle_gamma   90.00
#
_symmetry.space_group_name_H-M   'P 1'
#
loop_
_entity.id
_entity.type
_entity.pdbx_description
1 polymer ?
#
loop_
_entity_poly.entity_id
_entity_poly.type
_entity_poly.pdbx_seq_one_letter_code
_entity_poly.pdbx_strand_id
1 'polypeptide(L)' 'LKYPPYSPDLASSDYHLFRSIAHGLAGQHLANFEEVQNWLDEWFRSKDSSFYRRDIHVLPER' A
#
# COMPACT_ATOMS: atom_id res chain seq x y z
N LEU A 1 21.77 -7.24 -9.67
CA LEU A 1 20.60 -6.86 -8.86
C LEU A 1 20.03 -5.57 -9.43
N LYS A 2 18.81 -5.56 -10.00
CA LYS A 2 18.24 -4.39 -10.73
C LYS A 2 17.53 -3.38 -9.82
N TYR A 3 17.99 -3.23 -8.58
CA TYR A 3 17.46 -2.21 -7.67
C TYR A 3 18.64 -1.55 -6.96
N PRO A 4 18.81 -0.21 -7.06
CA PRO A 4 19.77 0.51 -6.26
C PRO A 4 19.41 0.37 -4.77
N PRO A 5 20.40 0.30 -3.87
CA PRO A 5 20.12 0.39 -2.45
C PRO A 5 19.43 1.74 -2.15
N TYR A 6 18.40 1.72 -1.30
CA TYR A 6 17.62 2.89 -0.87
C TYR A 6 16.81 3.61 -1.96
N SER A 7 16.20 2.87 -2.90
CA SER A 7 15.21 3.44 -3.82
C SER A 7 13.79 3.01 -3.43
N PRO A 8 13.17 3.62 -2.38
CA PRO A 8 11.77 3.36 -2.04
C PRO A 8 10.82 3.75 -3.18
N ASP A 9 11.25 4.64 -4.09
CA ASP A 9 10.52 5.01 -5.31
C ASP A 9 10.53 3.93 -6.40
N LEU A 10 11.45 2.95 -6.35
CA LEU A 10 11.62 1.92 -7.37
C LEU A 10 10.81 0.63 -7.07
N ALA A 11 10.31 0.49 -5.85
CA ALA A 11 9.34 -0.53 -5.50
C ALA A 11 7.95 0.11 -5.55
N SER A 12 7.24 -0.10 -6.65
CA SER A 12 5.87 0.42 -6.84
C SER A 12 4.91 -0.03 -5.75
N SER A 13 5.16 -1.20 -5.14
CA SER A 13 4.47 -1.65 -3.92
C SER A 13 4.71 -0.73 -2.73
N ASP A 14 5.93 -0.27 -2.51
CA ASP A 14 6.27 0.47 -1.30
C ASP A 14 5.69 1.89 -1.30
N TYR A 15 5.63 2.55 -2.47
CA TYR A 15 5.18 3.94 -2.55
C TYR A 15 3.66 4.10 -2.54
N HIS A 16 2.89 3.25 -3.19
CA HIS A 16 1.44 3.43 -3.32
C HIS A 16 0.64 2.66 -2.27
N LEU A 17 0.99 1.39 -2.02
CA LEU A 17 0.24 0.54 -1.11
C LEU A 17 0.38 1.04 0.33
N PHE A 18 1.61 1.18 0.82
CA PHE A 18 1.83 1.63 2.20
C PHE A 18 1.41 3.08 2.41
N ARG A 19 1.54 3.95 1.41
CA ARG A 19 1.00 5.32 1.49
C ARG A 19 -0.52 5.32 1.62
N SER A 20 -1.22 4.52 0.82
CA SER A 20 -2.68 4.44 0.87
C SER A 20 -3.18 3.80 2.17
N ILE A 21 -2.46 2.80 2.68
CA ILE A 21 -2.70 2.21 4.01
C ILE A 21 -2.48 3.26 5.10
N ALA A 22 -1.35 3.97 5.08
CA ALA A 22 -1.03 5.01 6.06
C ALA A 22 -2.09 6.14 6.07
N HIS A 23 -2.59 6.55 4.90
CA HIS A 23 -3.71 7.48 4.81
C HIS A 23 -5.01 6.92 5.39
N GLY A 24 -5.30 5.64 5.17
CA GLY A 24 -6.49 4.99 5.74
C GLY A 24 -6.40 4.81 7.27
N LEU A 25 -5.19 4.63 7.78
CA LEU A 25 -4.90 4.51 9.21
C LEU A 25 -4.83 5.87 9.92
N ALA A 26 -4.60 6.96 9.19
CA ALA A 26 -4.51 8.31 9.74
C ALA A 26 -5.88 8.75 10.32
N GLY A 27 -6.11 8.43 11.59
CA GLY A 27 -7.36 8.70 12.31
C GLY A 27 -8.07 7.47 12.86
N GLN A 28 -7.59 6.26 12.57
CA GLN A 28 -8.10 5.03 13.18
C GLN A 28 -7.40 4.76 14.52
N HIS A 29 -8.18 4.45 15.56
CA HIS A 29 -7.64 4.00 16.84
C HIS A 29 -7.83 2.49 16.96
N LEU A 30 -6.78 1.73 16.63
CA LEU A 30 -6.77 0.28 16.71
C LEU A 30 -6.17 -0.13 18.05
N ALA A 31 -6.96 -0.78 18.91
CA ALA A 31 -6.58 -1.08 20.29
C ALA A 31 -5.84 -2.41 20.44
N ASN A 32 -5.98 -3.33 19.48
CA ASN A 32 -5.44 -4.67 19.55
C ASN A 32 -5.07 -5.21 18.15
N PHE A 33 -4.30 -6.30 18.13
CA PHE A 33 -3.83 -6.90 16.88
C PHE A 33 -4.97 -7.41 15.99
N GLU A 34 -6.04 -7.93 16.60
CA GLU A 34 -7.19 -8.47 15.88
C GLU A 34 -7.95 -7.36 15.12
N GLU A 35 -8.11 -6.18 15.73
CA GLU A 35 -8.64 -4.99 15.06
C GLU A 35 -7.77 -4.52 13.89
N VAL A 36 -6.44 -4.59 14.02
CA VAL A 36 -5.53 -4.29 12.90
C VAL A 36 -5.73 -5.28 11.76
N GLN A 37 -5.83 -6.58 12.07
CA GLN A 37 -6.06 -7.61 11.05
C GLN A 37 -7.41 -7.43 10.34
N ASN A 38 -8.48 -7.19 11.09
CA ASN A 38 -9.82 -6.98 10.53
C ASN A 38 -9.86 -5.71 9.67
N TRP A 39 -9.27 -4.61 10.15
CA TRP A 39 -9.18 -3.37 9.37
C TRP A 39 -8.41 -3.56 8.07
N LEU A 40 -7.27 -4.27 8.11
CA LEU A 40 -6.50 -4.56 6.91
C LEU A 40 -7.30 -5.42 5.94
N ASP A 41 -7.96 -6.48 6.40
CA ASP A 41 -8.76 -7.36 5.57
C ASP A 41 -9.91 -6.61 4.87
N GLU A 42 -10.65 -5.78 5.62
CA GLU A 42 -11.69 -4.90 5.07
C GLU A 42 -11.09 -3.89 4.07
N TRP A 43 -9.94 -3.31 4.38
CA TRP A 43 -9.27 -2.35 3.52
C TRP A 43 -8.85 -2.99 2.19
N PHE A 44 -8.23 -4.18 2.22
CA PHE A 44 -7.84 -4.90 1.00
C PHE A 44 -9.06 -5.31 0.17
N ARG A 45 -10.16 -5.74 0.82
CA ARG A 45 -11.45 -6.06 0.16
C ARG A 45 -12.12 -4.84 -0.45
N SER A 46 -11.93 -3.65 0.11
CA SER A 46 -12.48 -2.40 -0.43
C SER A 46 -11.81 -1.93 -1.72
N LYS A 47 -10.63 -2.46 -2.06
CA LYS A 47 -9.85 -2.02 -3.22
C LYS A 47 -10.15 -2.90 -4.43
N ASP A 48 -10.45 -2.25 -5.55
CA ASP A 48 -10.65 -2.92 -6.82
C ASP A 48 -9.34 -3.40 -7.44
N SER A 49 -9.42 -4.39 -8.33
CA SER A 49 -8.28 -4.91 -9.12
C SER A 49 -7.48 -3.80 -9.86
N SER A 50 -8.14 -2.72 -10.28
CA SER A 50 -7.51 -1.56 -10.91
C SER A 50 -6.63 -0.72 -9.98
N PHE A 51 -6.80 -0.82 -8.66
CA PHE A 51 -5.95 -0.18 -7.67
C PHE A 51 -4.54 -0.81 -7.72
N TYR A 52 -4.47 -2.13 -7.56
CA TYR A 52 -3.21 -2.89 -7.64
C TYR A 52 -2.58 -2.87 -9.04
N ARG A 53 -3.40 -2.76 -10.09
CA ARG A 53 -2.91 -2.70 -11.46
C ARG A 53 -2.26 -1.36 -11.80
N ARG A 54 -2.74 -0.26 -11.21
CA ARG A 54 -2.09 1.06 -11.36
C ARG A 54 -0.67 1.04 -10.80
N ASP A 55 -0.43 0.34 -9.69
CA ASP A 55 0.91 0.20 -9.12
C ASP A 55 1.92 -0.44 -10.08
N ILE A 56 1.48 -1.43 -10.84
CA ILE A 56 2.33 -2.16 -11.78
C ILE A 56 2.63 -1.32 -13.03
N HIS A 57 1.75 -0.38 -13.41
CA HIS A 57 1.90 0.44 -14.62
C HIS A 57 2.50 1.82 -14.40
N VAL A 58 2.74 2.28 -13.17
CA VAL A 58 3.36 3.60 -12.89
C VAL A 58 4.91 3.57 -12.94
N LEU A 59 5.51 2.39 -13.14
CA LEU A 59 6.97 2.22 -13.27
C LEU A 59 7.64 2.84 -14.52
N PRO A 60 6.98 3.14 -15.68
CA PRO A 60 7.67 3.73 -16.83
C PRO A 60 7.50 5.26 -16.99
N GLU A 61 6.73 5.96 -16.15
CA GLU A 61 6.40 7.39 -16.37
C GLU A 61 6.84 8.36 -15.25
N ARG A 62 7.83 8.01 -14.43
CA ARG A 62 8.46 8.97 -13.50
C ARG A 62 9.98 8.94 -13.53
#